data_AF-A0A2U1QBJ3-F1
#
_entry.id   AF-A0A2U1QBJ3-F1
#
_cell.length_a   1.000
_cell.length_b   1.000
_cell.length_c   1.000
_cell.angle_alpha   90.00
_cell.angle_beta   90.00
_cell.angle_gamma   90.00
#
_symmetry.space_group_name_H-M   'P 1'
#
loop_
_entity.id
_entity.type
_entity.pdbx_description
1 polymer ?
#
loop_
_entity_poly.entity_id
_entity_poly.type
_entity_poly.pdbx_seq_one_letter_code
_entity_poly.pdbx_strand_id
1 'polypeptide(L)'
;MSFLLEWPQFLTTCGLFEFMSIVMPIAVELDLQASLLKVKFSGLLYTFDMLLCHAFLGMFLQFPDAFSGQENEVISRLLLISRETQHVLVFRLLALHWLLGFMGLVMSKRKVIKEKIYATALRFYPSVFDPLALKALKLDLIAYCSILLDMSRLNDANGHIVSDINSSEVSVVKLFEDGLESVSGYKWLPPWSTETSVAFRTFHKLLVGASSHSDVVSSANVLVESTIFHASEVTM
;
A
#
# COMPACT_ATOMS: atom_id res chain seq x y z
N MET A 1 -27.66 23.47 4.67
CA MET A 1 -26.71 22.39 4.33
C MET A 1 -26.88 21.86 2.90
N SER A 2 -28.09 21.77 2.33
CA SER A 2 -28.30 21.26 0.95
C SER A 2 -27.47 21.99 -0.12
N PHE A 3 -27.36 23.32 -0.01
CA PHE A 3 -26.56 24.14 -0.94
C PHE A 3 -25.08 23.73 -1.01
N LEU A 4 -24.46 23.37 0.13
CA LEU A 4 -23.05 22.98 0.17
C LEU A 4 -22.81 21.56 -0.40
N LEU A 5 -23.80 20.68 -0.32
CA LEU A 5 -23.77 19.36 -0.98
C LEU A 5 -23.97 19.48 -2.50
N GLU A 6 -24.75 20.47 -2.93
CA GLU A 6 -24.99 20.72 -4.34
C GLU A 6 -23.79 21.37 -5.03
N TRP A 7 -23.09 22.25 -4.32
CA TRP A 7 -22.01 23.10 -4.85
C TRP A 7 -20.72 23.08 -4.01
N PRO A 8 -20.09 21.90 -3.79
CA PRO A 8 -18.88 21.80 -2.98
C PRO A 8 -17.69 22.60 -3.55
N GLN A 9 -17.72 22.92 -4.85
CA GLN A 9 -16.69 23.73 -5.53
C GLN A 9 -16.57 25.18 -5.03
N PHE A 10 -17.54 25.71 -4.29
CA PHE A 10 -17.43 27.05 -3.70
C PHE A 10 -16.64 27.07 -2.38
N LEU A 11 -16.32 25.90 -1.84
CA LEU A 11 -15.48 25.80 -0.65
C LEU A 11 -14.00 25.79 -1.05
N THR A 12 -13.16 26.37 -0.18
CA THR A 12 -11.71 26.16 -0.27
C THR A 12 -11.38 24.70 0.01
N THR A 13 -10.17 24.24 -0.33
CA THR A 13 -9.74 22.87 0.00
C THR A 13 -9.96 22.52 1.47
N CYS A 14 -9.52 23.39 2.39
CA CYS A 14 -9.68 23.19 3.82
C CYS A 14 -11.16 23.20 4.22
N GLY A 15 -11.95 24.12 3.69
CA GLY A 15 -13.38 24.19 3.97
C GLY A 15 -14.14 22.96 3.47
N LEU A 16 -13.76 22.41 2.32
CA LEU A 16 -14.34 21.17 1.79
C LEU A 16 -13.92 19.96 2.63
N PHE A 17 -12.67 19.89 3.07
CA PHE A 17 -12.20 18.84 3.96
C PHE A 17 -12.95 18.84 5.30
N GLU A 18 -13.09 20.01 5.93
CA GLU A 18 -13.83 20.18 7.18
C GLU A 18 -15.33 19.90 7.00
N PHE A 19 -15.91 20.34 5.89
CA PHE A 19 -17.28 20.01 5.54
C PHE A 19 -17.48 18.48 5.44
N MET A 20 -16.57 17.79 4.77
CA MET A 20 -16.62 16.33 4.65
C MET A 20 -16.45 15.64 6.01
N SER A 21 -15.56 16.12 6.89
CA SER A 21 -15.38 15.51 8.21
C SER A 21 -16.64 15.60 9.10
N ILE A 22 -17.45 16.65 8.91
CA ILE A 22 -18.73 16.82 9.62
C ILE A 22 -19.85 16.00 8.97
N VAL A 23 -19.93 16.01 7.63
CA VAL A 23 -21.04 15.38 6.90
C VAL A 23 -20.91 13.85 6.85
N MET A 24 -19.71 13.31 6.76
CA MET A 24 -19.50 11.86 6.61
C MET A 24 -20.11 11.05 7.77
N PRO A 25 -19.84 11.35 9.06
CA PRO A 25 -20.49 10.64 10.18
C PRO A 25 -22.02 10.72 10.14
N ILE A 26 -22.56 11.89 9.78
CA ILE A 26 -24.01 12.10 9.68
C ILE A 26 -24.59 11.26 8.54
N ALA A 27 -23.90 11.19 7.40
CA ALA A 27 -24.33 10.40 6.26
C ALA A 27 -24.35 8.89 6.59
N VAL A 28 -23.41 8.42 7.40
CA VAL A 28 -23.39 7.03 7.89
C VAL A 28 -24.58 6.78 8.83
N GLU A 29 -24.82 7.65 9.80
CA GLU A 29 -25.92 7.49 10.76
C GLU A 29 -27.31 7.54 10.10
N LEU A 30 -27.45 8.36 9.06
CA LEU A 30 -28.70 8.50 8.30
C LEU A 30 -28.85 7.46 7.17
N ASP A 31 -27.92 6.50 7.05
CA ASP A 31 -27.86 5.51 5.97
C ASP A 31 -28.07 6.16 4.58
N LEU A 32 -27.38 7.28 4.35
CA LEU A 32 -27.59 8.08 3.16
C LEU A 32 -27.24 7.28 1.91
N GLN A 33 -28.06 7.41 0.86
CA GLN A 33 -27.81 6.71 -0.40
C GLN A 33 -26.43 7.09 -0.98
N ALA A 34 -25.50 6.16 -0.87
CA ALA A 34 -24.09 6.41 -1.18
C ALA A 34 -23.81 6.75 -2.67
N SER A 35 -24.77 6.50 -3.56
CA SER A 35 -24.73 6.98 -4.95
C SER A 35 -24.69 8.51 -5.05
N LEU A 36 -25.36 9.24 -4.15
CA LEU A 36 -25.37 10.70 -4.13
C LEU A 36 -23.98 11.24 -3.80
N LEU A 37 -23.30 10.62 -2.81
CA LEU A 37 -21.94 10.96 -2.43
C LEU A 37 -20.96 10.68 -3.57
N LYS A 38 -21.08 9.53 -4.23
CA LYS A 38 -20.24 9.17 -5.38
C LYS A 38 -20.35 10.18 -6.52
N VAL A 39 -21.57 10.58 -6.89
CA VAL A 39 -21.79 11.53 -7.99
C VAL A 39 -21.16 12.89 -7.68
N LYS A 40 -21.28 13.36 -6.43
CA LYS A 40 -20.79 14.69 -6.03
C LYS A 40 -19.29 14.74 -5.78
N PHE A 41 -18.70 13.66 -5.26
CA PHE A 41 -17.35 13.71 -4.72
C PHE A 41 -16.35 12.73 -5.36
N SER A 42 -16.74 11.94 -6.36
CA SER A 42 -15.79 11.08 -7.09
C SER A 42 -14.63 11.85 -7.73
N GLY A 43 -14.85 13.11 -8.13
CA GLY A 43 -13.80 13.98 -8.66
C GLY A 43 -12.66 14.28 -7.68
N LEU A 44 -12.89 14.14 -6.37
CA LEU A 44 -11.87 14.40 -5.34
C LEU A 44 -10.68 13.45 -5.42
N LEU A 45 -10.83 12.27 -6.02
CA LEU A 45 -9.70 11.36 -6.26
C LEU A 45 -8.65 11.99 -7.20
N TYR A 46 -9.10 12.78 -8.17
CA TYR A 46 -8.26 13.32 -9.24
C TYR A 46 -7.69 14.72 -8.94
N THR A 47 -7.97 15.27 -7.77
CA THR A 47 -7.43 16.57 -7.37
C THR A 47 -5.93 16.47 -7.10
N PHE A 48 -5.19 17.56 -7.36
CA PHE A 48 -3.78 17.67 -6.97
C PHE A 48 -3.59 17.81 -5.46
N ASP A 49 -4.64 18.21 -4.73
CA ASP A 49 -4.59 18.35 -3.30
C ASP A 49 -4.80 17.01 -2.59
N MET A 50 -3.77 16.54 -1.89
CA MET A 50 -3.81 15.28 -1.17
C MET A 50 -4.79 15.30 0.00
N LEU A 51 -5.16 16.47 0.56
CA LEU A 51 -6.18 16.55 1.61
C LEU A 51 -7.57 16.19 1.08
N LEU A 52 -7.89 16.60 -0.14
CA LEU A 52 -9.16 16.23 -0.79
C LEU A 52 -9.18 14.77 -1.22
N CYS A 53 -8.05 14.27 -1.73
CA CYS A 53 -7.87 12.85 -1.97
C CYS A 53 -8.03 12.05 -0.66
N HIS A 54 -7.48 12.54 0.45
CA HIS A 54 -7.64 11.94 1.77
C HIS A 54 -9.10 11.90 2.24
N ALA A 55 -9.86 12.98 2.06
CA ALA A 55 -11.31 12.99 2.33
C ALA A 55 -12.06 11.97 1.46
N PHE A 56 -11.71 11.87 0.18
CA PHE A 56 -12.27 10.85 -0.72
C PHE A 56 -11.98 9.43 -0.22
N LEU A 57 -10.74 9.14 0.19
CA LEU A 57 -10.36 7.83 0.71
C LEU A 57 -11.11 7.48 2.00
N GLY A 58 -11.32 8.46 2.89
CA GLY A 58 -12.15 8.29 4.08
C GLY A 58 -13.59 7.89 3.73
N MET A 59 -14.19 8.56 2.76
CA MET A 59 -15.52 8.22 2.24
C MET A 59 -15.55 6.86 1.55
N PHE A 60 -14.51 6.52 0.79
CA PHE A 60 -14.36 5.20 0.16
C PHE A 60 -14.39 4.09 1.21
N LEU A 61 -13.71 4.29 2.35
CA LEU A 61 -13.70 3.33 3.45
C LEU A 61 -15.07 3.18 4.12
N GLN A 62 -15.81 4.26 4.27
CA GLN A 62 -17.13 4.25 4.93
C GLN A 62 -18.22 3.65 4.05
N PHE A 63 -18.14 3.84 2.72
CA PHE A 63 -19.15 3.39 1.77
C PHE A 63 -18.56 2.51 0.65
N PRO A 64 -17.94 1.36 0.98
CA PRO A 64 -17.18 0.56 0.01
C PRO A 64 -18.04 0.06 -1.16
N ASP A 65 -19.33 -0.24 -0.92
CA ASP A 65 -20.23 -0.76 -1.94
C ASP A 65 -20.50 0.27 -3.05
N ALA A 66 -20.58 1.55 -2.69
CA ALA A 66 -20.82 2.63 -3.64
C ALA A 66 -19.65 2.83 -4.62
N PHE A 67 -18.42 2.62 -4.14
CA PHE A 67 -17.20 2.79 -4.90
C PHE A 67 -16.62 1.48 -5.42
N SER A 68 -17.39 0.39 -5.33
CA SER A 68 -17.00 -0.90 -5.87
C SER A 68 -16.60 -0.80 -7.35
N GLY A 69 -15.44 -1.37 -7.68
CA GLY A 69 -14.85 -1.31 -9.03
C GLY A 69 -13.89 -0.13 -9.29
N GLN A 70 -13.79 0.85 -8.37
CA GLN A 70 -12.84 1.97 -8.49
C GLN A 70 -11.51 1.72 -7.77
N GLU A 71 -11.31 0.55 -7.19
CA GLU A 71 -10.12 0.25 -6.36
C GLU A 71 -8.82 0.45 -7.16
N ASN A 72 -8.80 -0.03 -8.40
CA ASN A 72 -7.64 0.09 -9.29
C ASN A 72 -7.28 1.55 -9.58
N GLU A 73 -8.26 2.42 -9.67
CA GLU A 73 -8.05 3.84 -9.92
C GLU A 73 -7.46 4.51 -8.68
N VAL A 74 -8.00 4.18 -7.50
CA VAL A 74 -7.46 4.62 -6.20
C VAL A 74 -5.99 4.24 -6.04
N ILE A 75 -5.66 2.97 -6.30
CA ILE A 75 -4.30 2.46 -6.22
C ILE A 75 -3.39 3.20 -7.20
N SER A 76 -3.82 3.35 -8.46
CA SER A 76 -3.03 4.00 -9.51
C SER A 76 -2.77 5.46 -9.17
N ARG A 77 -3.77 6.16 -8.60
CA ARG A 77 -3.64 7.55 -8.18
C ARG A 77 -2.68 7.71 -7.00
N LEU A 78 -2.80 6.87 -5.97
CA LEU A 78 -1.91 6.91 -4.81
C LEU A 78 -0.45 6.58 -5.19
N LEU A 79 -0.26 5.63 -6.11
CA LEU A 79 1.04 5.32 -6.69
C LEU A 79 1.62 6.55 -7.40
N LEU A 80 0.83 7.24 -8.22
CA LEU A 80 1.29 8.43 -8.93
C LEU A 80 1.79 9.50 -7.95
N ILE A 81 0.97 9.82 -6.94
CA ILE A 81 1.27 10.84 -5.92
C ILE A 81 2.53 10.49 -5.14
N SER A 82 2.71 9.22 -4.75
CA SER A 82 3.89 8.80 -3.99
C SER A 82 5.20 8.84 -4.81
N ARG A 83 5.12 8.64 -6.14
CA ARG A 83 6.28 8.67 -7.04
C ARG A 83 6.68 10.07 -7.48
N GLU A 84 5.75 11.00 -7.57
CA GLU A 84 5.99 12.33 -8.09
C GLU A 84 6.82 13.19 -7.11
N THR A 85 8.07 13.48 -7.50
CA THR A 85 9.05 14.19 -6.65
C THR A 85 8.70 15.65 -6.44
N GLN A 86 7.84 16.23 -7.29
CA GLN A 86 7.36 17.61 -7.19
C GLN A 86 6.36 17.80 -6.03
N HIS A 87 5.74 16.73 -5.55
CA HIS A 87 4.83 16.81 -4.41
C HIS A 87 5.58 17.00 -3.09
N VAL A 88 4.93 17.72 -2.18
CA VAL A 88 5.39 17.87 -0.80
C VAL A 88 5.56 16.50 -0.15
N LEU A 89 6.67 16.31 0.58
CA LEU A 89 7.01 15.03 1.21
C LEU A 89 5.85 14.44 2.01
N VAL A 90 5.16 15.26 2.80
CA VAL A 90 4.03 14.83 3.64
C VAL A 90 2.94 14.15 2.79
N PHE A 91 2.66 14.65 1.59
CA PHE A 91 1.65 14.08 0.70
C PHE A 91 2.11 12.75 0.08
N ARG A 92 3.39 12.65 -0.26
CA ARG A 92 4.00 11.40 -0.74
C ARG A 92 3.96 10.31 0.34
N LEU A 93 4.28 10.68 1.59
CA LEU A 93 4.19 9.79 2.75
C LEU A 93 2.75 9.38 3.04
N LEU A 94 1.81 10.33 2.99
CA LEU A 94 0.39 10.05 3.21
C LEU A 94 -0.16 9.11 2.12
N ALA A 95 0.28 9.26 0.87
CA ALA A 95 -0.12 8.37 -0.22
C ALA A 95 0.37 6.93 0.00
N LEU A 96 1.62 6.75 0.46
CA LEU A 96 2.13 5.43 0.83
C LEU A 96 1.42 4.85 2.06
N HIS A 97 1.11 5.68 3.06
CA HIS A 97 0.32 5.26 4.22
C HIS A 97 -1.06 4.74 3.80
N TRP A 98 -1.73 5.46 2.89
CA TRP A 98 -2.98 5.02 2.31
C TRP A 98 -2.84 3.75 1.49
N LEU A 99 -1.80 3.61 0.67
CA LEU A 99 -1.55 2.36 -0.06
C LEU A 99 -1.40 1.18 0.90
N LEU A 100 -0.64 1.34 1.98
CA LEU A 100 -0.45 0.28 2.98
C LEU A 100 -1.78 -0.10 3.66
N GLY A 101 -2.55 0.89 4.11
CA GLY A 101 -3.85 0.66 4.74
C GLY A 101 -4.91 0.11 3.78
N PHE A 102 -4.96 0.64 2.56
CA PHE A 102 -5.88 0.21 1.51
C PHE A 102 -5.58 -1.19 1.04
N MET A 103 -4.30 -1.58 0.96
CA MET A 103 -3.92 -2.96 0.71
C MET A 103 -4.50 -3.88 1.80
N GLY A 104 -4.30 -3.59 3.08
CA GLY A 104 -4.86 -4.43 4.15
C GLY A 104 -6.39 -4.56 4.10
N LEU A 105 -7.08 -3.46 3.78
CA LEU A 105 -8.54 -3.43 3.78
C LEU A 105 -9.18 -4.02 2.51
N VAL A 106 -8.64 -3.71 1.33
CA VAL A 106 -9.22 -4.06 0.02
C VAL A 106 -8.69 -5.39 -0.52
N MET A 107 -7.42 -5.75 -0.25
CA MET A 107 -6.85 -7.03 -0.70
C MET A 107 -7.55 -8.23 -0.06
N SER A 108 -8.22 -8.07 1.09
CA SER A 108 -8.94 -9.17 1.74
C SER A 108 -10.11 -9.72 0.90
N LYS A 109 -10.67 -8.92 -0.04
CA LYS A 109 -11.94 -9.24 -0.71
C LYS A 109 -11.86 -9.61 -2.19
N ARG A 110 -10.79 -9.28 -2.94
CA ARG A 110 -10.76 -9.48 -4.42
C ARG A 110 -9.39 -9.91 -4.96
N LYS A 111 -9.29 -11.10 -5.56
CA LYS A 111 -8.05 -11.70 -6.13
C LYS A 111 -7.43 -10.86 -7.25
N VAL A 112 -8.21 -10.32 -8.19
CA VAL A 112 -7.72 -9.56 -9.37
C VAL A 112 -6.97 -8.28 -8.98
N ILE A 113 -7.34 -7.65 -7.87
CA ILE A 113 -6.69 -6.43 -7.40
C ILE A 113 -5.28 -6.78 -6.88
N LYS A 114 -5.10 -7.98 -6.30
CA LYS A 114 -3.82 -8.41 -5.71
C LYS A 114 -2.70 -8.42 -6.73
N GLU A 115 -2.90 -9.10 -7.86
CA GLU A 115 -1.90 -9.22 -8.92
C GLU A 115 -1.45 -7.87 -9.48
N LYS A 116 -2.41 -6.95 -9.71
CA LYS A 116 -2.10 -5.62 -10.24
C LYS A 116 -1.35 -4.77 -9.23
N ILE A 117 -1.72 -4.84 -7.94
CA ILE A 117 -0.95 -4.15 -6.91
C ILE A 117 0.44 -4.74 -6.79
N TYR A 118 0.62 -6.06 -6.79
CA TYR A 118 1.96 -6.66 -6.78
C TYR A 118 2.79 -6.18 -7.96
N ALA A 119 2.28 -6.28 -9.19
CA ALA A 119 2.99 -5.83 -10.38
C ALA A 119 3.42 -4.35 -10.33
N THR A 120 2.71 -3.53 -9.55
CA THR A 120 2.87 -2.08 -9.49
C THR A 120 3.65 -1.61 -8.26
N ALA A 121 3.39 -2.20 -7.09
CA ALA A 121 4.07 -1.92 -5.83
C ALA A 121 5.51 -2.43 -5.82
N LEU A 122 5.79 -3.45 -6.61
CA LEU A 122 7.13 -3.98 -6.86
C LEU A 122 8.07 -2.99 -7.57
N ARG A 123 7.56 -1.90 -8.15
CA ARG A 123 8.37 -0.89 -8.84
C ARG A 123 8.62 0.37 -8.00
N PHE A 124 8.45 0.28 -6.69
CA PHE A 124 8.70 1.40 -5.76
C PHE A 124 10.17 1.53 -5.40
N TYR A 125 11.01 1.87 -6.39
CA TYR A 125 12.41 2.15 -6.10
C TYR A 125 12.53 3.54 -5.43
N PRO A 126 13.24 3.66 -4.31
CA PRO A 126 13.61 4.94 -3.73
C PRO A 126 14.58 5.64 -4.67
N SER A 127 14.33 6.91 -4.94
CA SER A 127 15.36 7.77 -5.54
C SER A 127 16.50 7.95 -4.54
N VAL A 128 17.73 8.12 -5.02
CA VAL A 128 18.91 8.40 -4.18
C VAL A 128 18.65 9.59 -3.24
N PHE A 129 17.89 10.59 -3.73
CA PHE A 129 17.56 11.81 -3.01
C PHE A 129 16.23 11.75 -2.24
N ASP A 130 15.54 10.61 -2.23
CA ASP A 130 14.33 10.48 -1.42
C ASP A 130 14.70 10.61 0.08
N PRO A 131 13.90 11.32 0.89
CA PRO A 131 14.13 11.37 2.34
C PRO A 131 14.04 9.97 2.96
N LEU A 132 14.82 9.73 4.03
CA LEU A 132 14.92 8.43 4.69
C LEU A 132 13.55 7.81 5.04
N ALA A 133 12.61 8.63 5.52
CA ALA A 133 11.25 8.19 5.85
C ALA A 133 10.51 7.61 4.63
N LEU A 134 10.73 8.19 3.44
CA LEU A 134 10.11 7.73 2.21
C LEU A 134 10.76 6.44 1.70
N LYS A 135 12.10 6.34 1.78
CA LYS A 135 12.80 5.08 1.48
C LYS A 135 12.30 3.95 2.37
N ALA A 136 12.19 4.21 3.68
CA ALA A 136 11.71 3.24 4.66
C ALA A 136 10.29 2.76 4.37
N LEU A 137 9.34 3.68 4.10
CA LEU A 137 7.96 3.31 3.80
C LEU A 137 7.82 2.54 2.49
N LYS A 138 8.61 2.85 1.45
CA LYS A 138 8.62 2.08 0.20
C LYS A 138 9.06 0.65 0.44
N LEU A 139 10.12 0.44 1.22
CA LEU A 139 10.61 -0.89 1.54
C LEU A 139 9.68 -1.64 2.51
N ASP A 140 9.04 -0.96 3.47
CA ASP A 140 7.98 -1.55 4.31
C ASP A 140 6.77 -1.99 3.45
N LEU A 141 6.44 -1.26 2.37
CA LEU A 141 5.38 -1.64 1.43
C LEU A 141 5.75 -2.91 0.63
N ILE A 142 6.99 -3.04 0.18
CA ILE A 142 7.50 -4.26 -0.49
C ILE A 142 7.45 -5.44 0.48
N ALA A 143 7.90 -5.25 1.73
CA ALA A 143 7.81 -6.29 2.77
C ALA A 143 6.36 -6.71 3.03
N TYR A 144 5.44 -5.74 3.10
CA TYR A 144 4.02 -6.03 3.25
C TYR A 144 3.44 -6.82 2.08
N CYS A 145 3.85 -6.52 0.84
CA CYS A 145 3.46 -7.28 -0.34
C CYS A 145 3.93 -8.75 -0.26
N SER A 146 5.16 -8.97 0.20
CA SER A 146 5.71 -10.32 0.41
C SER A 146 4.85 -11.13 1.38
N ILE A 147 4.46 -10.53 2.51
CA ILE A 147 3.57 -11.16 3.49
C ILE A 147 2.21 -11.53 2.88
N LEU A 148 1.61 -10.62 2.12
CA LEU A 148 0.30 -10.88 1.49
C LEU A 148 0.38 -11.98 0.42
N LEU A 149 1.51 -12.07 -0.31
CA LEU A 149 1.75 -13.16 -1.27
C LEU A 149 1.86 -14.51 -0.56
N ASP A 150 2.62 -14.55 0.53
CA ASP A 150 2.80 -15.77 1.32
C ASP A 150 1.48 -16.28 1.93
N MET A 151 0.70 -15.38 2.53
CA MET A 151 -0.64 -15.69 3.03
C MET A 151 -1.60 -16.16 1.94
N SER A 152 -1.47 -15.65 0.71
CA SER A 152 -2.30 -16.10 -0.41
C SER A 152 -1.95 -17.53 -0.84
N ARG A 153 -0.66 -17.90 -0.83
CA ARG A 153 -0.18 -19.26 -1.14
C ARG A 153 -0.69 -20.27 -0.13
N LEU A 154 -0.63 -19.94 1.16
CA LEU A 154 -1.12 -20.81 2.24
C LEU A 154 -2.63 -21.10 2.10
N ASN A 155 -3.41 -20.09 1.74
CA ASN A 155 -4.86 -20.24 1.54
C ASN A 155 -5.21 -21.07 0.29
N ASP A 156 -4.48 -20.92 -0.80
CA ASP A 156 -4.71 -21.72 -2.02
C ASP A 156 -4.28 -23.19 -1.81
N ALA A 157 -3.26 -23.46 -0.98
CA ALA A 157 -2.82 -24.81 -0.60
C ALA A 157 -3.84 -25.57 0.27
N ASN A 158 -4.66 -24.86 1.07
CA ASN A 158 -5.67 -25.46 1.94
C ASN A 158 -7.03 -25.73 1.28
N GLY A 159 -7.22 -25.41 -0.02
CA GLY A 159 -8.41 -25.85 -0.75
C GLY A 159 -8.85 -24.99 -1.92
N HIS A 160 -8.06 -24.91 -3.00
CA HIS A 160 -8.57 -24.95 -4.38
C HIS A 160 -7.38 -25.16 -5.34
N ILE A 161 -7.28 -26.34 -5.94
CA ILE A 161 -6.27 -26.63 -6.97
C ILE A 161 -6.61 -25.77 -8.20
N VAL A 162 -5.88 -24.67 -8.40
CA VAL A 162 -5.64 -24.12 -9.73
C VAL A 162 -4.13 -23.92 -9.84
N SER A 163 -3.52 -24.81 -10.61
CA SER A 163 -2.12 -24.80 -10.97
C SER A 163 -1.81 -23.60 -11.86
N ASP A 164 -1.06 -22.64 -11.33
CA ASP A 164 -0.16 -21.79 -12.12
C ASP A 164 1.17 -21.66 -11.35
N ILE A 165 1.85 -22.80 -11.24
CA ILE A 165 3.12 -22.96 -10.51
C ILE A 165 4.23 -22.06 -11.11
N ASN A 166 4.14 -21.71 -12.40
CA ASN A 166 5.14 -20.89 -13.08
C ASN A 166 5.00 -19.37 -12.87
N SER A 167 3.86 -18.85 -12.43
CA SER A 167 3.70 -17.39 -12.20
C SER A 167 4.06 -16.99 -10.76
N SER A 168 3.93 -17.93 -9.82
CA SER A 168 4.10 -17.69 -8.38
C SER A 168 5.56 -17.66 -7.95
N GLU A 169 6.41 -18.58 -8.41
CA GLU A 169 7.82 -18.64 -7.99
C GLU A 169 8.62 -17.44 -8.53
N VAL A 170 8.35 -17.06 -9.78
CA VAL A 170 8.83 -15.84 -10.44
C VAL A 170 8.46 -14.57 -9.65
N SER A 171 7.38 -14.59 -8.86
CA SER A 171 6.95 -13.43 -8.08
C SER A 171 7.77 -13.20 -6.80
N VAL A 172 8.31 -14.25 -6.17
CA VAL A 172 9.10 -14.13 -4.94
C VAL A 172 10.56 -13.81 -5.22
N VAL A 173 11.15 -14.40 -6.25
CA VAL A 173 12.48 -14.01 -6.74
C VAL A 173 12.47 -12.53 -7.12
N LYS A 174 11.44 -12.09 -7.86
CA LYS A 174 11.29 -10.69 -8.24
C LYS A 174 11.08 -9.75 -7.05
N LEU A 175 10.28 -10.13 -6.04
CA LEU A 175 10.15 -9.37 -4.78
C LEU A 175 11.49 -9.15 -4.10
N PHE A 176 12.33 -10.19 -4.10
CA PHE A 176 13.66 -10.12 -3.51
C PHE A 176 14.60 -9.22 -4.31
N GLU A 177 14.62 -9.35 -5.64
CA GLU A 177 15.34 -8.45 -6.54
C GLU A 177 14.91 -6.99 -6.33
N ASP A 178 13.60 -6.74 -6.31
CA ASP A 178 13.03 -5.41 -6.11
C ASP A 178 13.35 -4.84 -4.71
N GLY A 179 13.41 -5.71 -3.70
CA GLY A 179 13.85 -5.37 -2.35
C GLY A 179 15.33 -4.99 -2.30
N LEU A 180 16.20 -5.74 -2.96
CA LEU A 180 17.63 -5.44 -3.08
C LEU A 180 17.85 -4.12 -3.84
N GLU A 181 17.16 -3.93 -4.97
CA GLU A 181 17.22 -2.69 -5.74
C GLU A 181 16.73 -1.51 -4.89
N SER A 182 15.67 -1.69 -4.10
CA SER A 182 15.18 -0.67 -3.17
C SER A 182 16.20 -0.31 -2.09
N VAL A 183 16.83 -1.32 -1.48
CA VAL A 183 17.87 -1.13 -0.46
C VAL A 183 19.13 -0.48 -1.05
N SER A 184 19.44 -0.71 -2.34
CA SER A 184 20.57 -0.07 -3.02
C SER A 184 20.48 1.46 -3.07
N GLY A 185 19.27 2.02 -2.96
CA GLY A 185 19.05 3.47 -2.92
C GLY A 185 19.44 4.13 -1.59
N TYR A 186 19.79 3.36 -0.55
CA TYR A 186 20.25 3.88 0.74
C TYR A 186 21.73 4.22 0.71
N LYS A 187 22.12 5.24 1.46
CA LYS A 187 23.53 5.53 1.69
C LYS A 187 24.08 4.59 2.78
N TRP A 188 24.96 3.68 2.37
CA TRP A 188 25.66 2.78 3.30
C TRP A 188 26.74 3.54 4.08
N LEU A 189 26.33 4.04 5.23
CA LEU A 189 27.17 4.72 6.22
C LEU A 189 27.61 3.72 7.30
N PRO A 190 28.49 4.11 8.22
CA PRO A 190 28.87 3.24 9.33
C PRO A 190 27.66 2.74 10.15
N PRO A 191 27.80 1.62 10.90
CA PRO A 191 26.67 0.94 11.55
C PRO A 191 25.86 1.80 12.54
N TRP A 192 26.45 2.84 13.11
CA TRP A 192 25.78 3.78 14.01
C TRP A 192 24.94 4.84 13.29
N SER A 193 24.97 4.87 11.95
CA SER A 193 24.14 5.76 11.16
C SER A 193 22.68 5.33 11.19
N THR A 194 21.78 6.30 11.34
CA THR A 194 20.33 6.08 11.28
C THR A 194 19.89 5.52 9.93
N GLU A 195 20.48 5.98 8.83
CA GLU A 195 20.16 5.50 7.48
C GLU A 195 20.51 4.01 7.32
N THR A 196 21.72 3.61 7.73
CA THR A 196 22.18 2.22 7.71
C THR A 196 21.32 1.34 8.62
N SER A 197 21.05 1.80 9.84
CA SER A 197 20.21 1.07 10.80
C SER A 197 18.78 0.84 10.28
N VAL A 198 18.18 1.85 9.65
CA VAL A 198 16.84 1.74 9.05
C VAL A 198 16.86 0.81 7.83
N ALA A 199 17.87 0.91 6.97
CA ALA A 199 18.04 0.02 5.82
C ALA A 199 18.09 -1.45 6.28
N PHE A 200 18.96 -1.77 7.24
CA PHE A 200 19.08 -3.13 7.78
C PHE A 200 17.80 -3.61 8.43
N ARG A 201 17.17 -2.79 9.28
CA ARG A 201 15.92 -3.18 9.96
C ARG A 201 14.83 -3.51 8.97
N THR A 202 14.63 -2.67 7.96
CA THR A 202 13.52 -2.85 7.02
C THR A 202 13.84 -3.95 5.99
N PHE A 203 15.10 -4.12 5.59
CA PHE A 203 15.52 -5.27 4.78
C PHE A 203 15.40 -6.59 5.53
N HIS A 204 15.74 -6.62 6.82
CA HIS A 204 15.53 -7.78 7.67
C HIS A 204 14.04 -8.16 7.75
N LYS A 205 13.12 -7.19 7.88
CA LYS A 205 11.67 -7.48 7.83
C LYS A 205 11.25 -8.10 6.50
N LEU A 206 11.82 -7.65 5.38
CA LEU A 206 11.56 -8.24 4.06
C LEU A 206 12.04 -9.69 4.02
N LEU A 207 13.30 -9.94 4.43
CA LEU A 207 13.91 -11.28 4.42
C LEU A 207 13.19 -12.28 5.31
N VAL A 208 12.82 -11.85 6.51
CA VAL A 208 12.15 -12.71 7.50
C VAL A 208 10.68 -12.96 7.13
N GLY A 209 10.08 -12.09 6.31
CA GLY A 209 8.67 -12.18 5.92
C GLY A 209 7.74 -12.32 7.13
N ALA A 210 6.50 -12.74 6.92
CA ALA A 210 5.61 -13.17 8.00
C ALA A 210 5.99 -14.59 8.44
N SER A 211 7.24 -14.76 8.89
CA SER A 211 7.62 -15.85 9.77
C SER A 211 6.49 -16.05 10.78
N SER A 212 5.83 -17.20 10.73
CA SER A 212 4.88 -17.58 11.77
C SER A 212 5.65 -17.51 13.09
N HIS A 213 5.34 -16.52 13.92
CA HIS A 213 5.84 -16.49 15.30
C HIS A 213 5.21 -17.66 16.05
N SER A 214 5.71 -18.88 15.78
CA SER A 214 5.75 -19.91 16.80
C SER A 214 6.88 -19.47 17.73
N ASP A 215 6.50 -18.95 18.89
CA ASP A 215 7.42 -18.69 19.99
C ASP A 215 8.25 -19.97 20.18
N VAL A 216 9.53 -19.95 19.79
CA VAL A 216 10.66 -20.76 20.30
C VAL A 216 11.87 -20.79 19.32
N VAL A 217 11.76 -20.40 18.05
CA VAL A 217 12.89 -20.64 17.10
C VAL A 217 13.78 -19.40 16.88
N SER A 218 15.09 -19.59 17.05
CA SER A 218 16.17 -18.64 16.75
C SER A 218 15.98 -17.90 15.40
N SER A 219 16.25 -16.59 15.37
CA SER A 219 16.14 -15.73 14.17
C SER A 219 16.92 -16.24 12.96
N ALA A 220 17.96 -17.04 13.17
CA ALA A 220 18.72 -17.67 12.09
C ALA A 220 17.93 -18.79 11.37
N ASN A 221 17.13 -19.57 12.10
CA ASN A 221 16.31 -20.64 11.50
C ASN A 221 15.11 -20.05 10.75
N VAL A 222 14.56 -18.95 11.25
CA VAL A 222 13.50 -18.19 10.60
C VAL A 222 13.95 -17.64 9.24
N LEU A 223 15.21 -17.22 9.12
CA LEU A 223 15.80 -16.81 7.83
C LEU A 223 15.98 -17.98 6.86
N VAL A 224 16.25 -19.18 7.36
CA VAL A 224 16.41 -20.39 6.55
C VAL A 224 15.04 -20.92 6.07
N GLU A 225 14.00 -20.82 6.88
CA GLU A 225 12.62 -21.19 6.51
C GLU A 225 11.88 -20.14 5.67
N SER A 226 12.48 -18.96 5.48
CA SER A 226 11.92 -17.89 4.65
C SER A 226 11.71 -18.37 3.20
N THR A 227 10.50 -18.14 2.67
CA THR A 227 10.17 -18.45 1.28
C THR A 227 11.04 -17.71 0.26
N ILE A 228 11.67 -16.59 0.65
CA ILE A 228 12.64 -15.86 -0.17
C ILE A 228 13.97 -16.62 -0.25
N PHE A 229 14.43 -17.21 0.86
CA PHE A 229 15.71 -17.93 0.91
C PHE A 229 15.62 -19.23 0.10
N HIS A 230 14.54 -20.00 0.26
CA HIS A 230 14.30 -21.21 -0.52
C HIS A 230 14.14 -20.94 -2.03
N ALA A 231 13.49 -19.84 -2.43
CA ALA A 231 13.37 -19.48 -3.84
C ALA A 231 14.74 -19.15 -4.49
N SER A 232 15.67 -18.56 -3.74
CA SER A 232 17.01 -18.23 -4.22
C SER A 232 17.94 -19.44 -4.38
N GLU A 233 17.69 -20.53 -3.65
CA GLU A 233 18.53 -21.75 -3.68
C GLU A 233 18.22 -22.63 -4.90
N VAL A 234 17.01 -22.54 -5.46
CA VAL A 234 16.57 -23.29 -6.66
C VAL A 234 17.02 -22.62 -7.97
N THR A 235 17.51 -21.37 -7.91
CA THR A 235 17.93 -20.59 -9.10
C THR A 235 19.44 -20.59 -9.37
N MET A 236 20.26 -21.31 -8.58
CA MET A 236 21.67 -21.61 -8.88
C MET A 236 21.84 -23.02 -9.47
#